data_AF-A0A5E4LYB9-F1
#
_entry.id   AF-A0A5E4LYB9-F1
#
_cell.length_a   1.000
_cell.length_b   1.000
_cell.length_c   1.000
_cell.angle_alpha   90.00
_cell.angle_beta   90.00
_cell.angle_gamma   90.00
#
_symmetry.space_group_name_H-M   'P 1'
#
loop_
_entity.id
_entity.type
_entity.pdbx_description
1 polymer ?
#
loop_
_entity_poly.entity_id
_entity_poly.type
_entity_poly.pdbx_seq_one_letter_code
_entity_poly.pdbx_strand_id
1 'polypeptide(L)'
;MRISLRSTVVVLLIFTTILTIVECIRPFGPKKDGTPQNPSNRTSIKDKIKSNGLVKFITKHVGGSSGKLTEDNVDKLVKLVLNDADLIKLAAYKKLVFLYKNAKSDEDRKPLIYGIIKSATELIYYYFAENKGSKAKTIFKEGQSYANKCIQITNEKGPCLKWKALLDASLFFNLMKEKDTSLKKEFTRVANSYKSAVEHLPNDKMLVNMSKRIGCEFKIMEKTRPKFIDKIKSVNTLNSVTLFGGPGFDCLSTLLQLKGSINDEESGIYPLDYFHLIGRVYENQGEWQKAMEKLLEGRYYAPMLNQRARFVNKKMQDDYEKIYLSKFADK
;
A
#
# COMPACT_ATOMS: atom_id res chain seq x y z
N MET A 1 -26.33 19.03 -20.50
CA MET A 1 -26.76 17.69 -20.04
C MET A 1 -27.36 17.84 -18.64
N ARG A 2 -28.70 17.90 -18.52
CA ARG A 2 -29.40 18.09 -17.23
C ARG A 2 -29.54 16.73 -16.54
N ILE A 3 -28.64 16.45 -15.59
CA ILE A 3 -28.81 15.29 -14.71
C ILE A 3 -30.02 15.59 -13.82
N SER A 4 -31.05 14.74 -13.92
CA SER A 4 -32.29 14.93 -13.16
C SER A 4 -31.98 14.85 -11.67
N LEU A 5 -32.36 15.90 -10.92
CA LEU A 5 -32.18 16.02 -9.48
C LEU A 5 -32.74 14.80 -8.71
N ARG A 6 -33.71 14.09 -9.30
CA ARG A 6 -34.32 12.88 -8.72
C ARG A 6 -33.36 11.69 -8.67
N SER A 7 -32.40 11.58 -9.59
CA SER A 7 -31.44 10.48 -9.62
C SER A 7 -30.38 10.60 -8.52
N THR A 8 -29.96 11.82 -8.21
CA THR A 8 -28.97 12.11 -7.16
C THR A 8 -29.53 11.87 -5.76
N VAL A 9 -30.80 12.23 -5.53
CA VAL A 9 -31.51 12.02 -4.26
C VAL A 9 -31.71 10.52 -3.98
N VAL A 10 -32.01 9.71 -5.00
CA VAL A 10 -32.15 8.26 -4.85
C VAL A 10 -30.81 7.61 -4.50
N VAL A 11 -29.70 8.04 -5.09
CA VAL A 11 -28.36 7.52 -4.76
C VAL A 11 -27.96 7.90 -3.33
N LEU A 12 -28.22 9.14 -2.91
CA LEU A 12 -27.96 9.60 -1.53
C LEU A 12 -28.79 8.82 -0.50
N LEU A 13 -30.08 8.58 -0.78
CA LEU A 13 -30.95 7.81 0.11
C LEU A 13 -30.46 6.37 0.29
N ILE A 14 -30.00 5.73 -0.79
CA ILE A 14 -29.41 4.38 -0.74
C ILE A 14 -28.13 4.36 0.10
N PHE A 15 -27.25 5.37 -0.04
CA PHE A 15 -26.05 5.46 0.78
C PHE A 15 -26.35 5.67 2.27
N THR A 16 -27.34 6.50 2.60
CA THR A 16 -27.74 6.72 4.00
C THR A 16 -28.41 5.51 4.64
N THR A 17 -29.16 4.71 3.88
CA THR A 17 -29.73 3.44 4.38
C THR A 17 -28.66 2.38 4.58
N ILE A 18 -27.64 2.31 3.72
CA ILE A 18 -26.53 1.37 3.90
C ILE A 18 -25.70 1.73 5.15
N LEU A 19 -25.43 3.02 5.39
CA LEU A 19 -24.67 3.46 6.56
C LEU A 19 -25.42 3.20 7.87
N THR A 20 -26.73 3.44 7.91
CA THR A 20 -27.55 3.19 9.13
C THR A 20 -27.73 1.71 9.43
N ILE A 21 -27.83 0.83 8.43
CA ILE A 21 -27.96 -0.62 8.66
C ILE A 21 -26.65 -1.22 9.20
N VAL A 22 -25.49 -0.68 8.81
CA VAL A 22 -24.18 -1.16 9.29
C VAL A 22 -23.93 -0.79 10.75
N GLU A 23 -24.50 0.31 11.24
CA GLU A 23 -24.39 0.72 12.65
C GLU A 23 -25.35 -0.01 13.60
N CYS A 24 -26.43 -0.63 13.09
CA CYS A 24 -27.41 -1.34 13.93
C CYS A 24 -27.07 -2.79 14.26
N ILE A 25 -25.94 -3.36 13.81
CA ILE A 25 -25.52 -4.72 14.17
C ILE A 25 -24.45 -4.66 15.29
N ARG A 26 -24.86 -4.19 16.47
CA ARG A 26 -24.20 -4.55 17.74
C ARG A 26 -25.21 -5.31 18.60
N PRO A 27 -25.00 -6.59 18.92
CA PRO A 27 -25.79 -7.21 19.97
C PRO A 27 -25.28 -6.71 21.32
N PHE A 28 -25.99 -5.75 21.91
CA PHE A 28 -25.89 -5.40 23.32
C PHE A 28 -26.75 -6.35 24.14
N GLY A 29 -26.17 -6.98 25.18
CA GLY A 29 -26.91 -7.51 26.32
C GLY A 29 -26.52 -8.92 26.80
N PRO A 30 -26.18 -9.11 28.08
CA PRO A 30 -25.90 -10.42 28.69
C PRO A 30 -27.18 -11.08 29.22
N LYS A 31 -27.23 -12.42 29.28
CA LYS A 31 -28.18 -13.23 30.11
C LYS A 31 -27.63 -14.67 30.19
N LYS A 32 -27.16 -15.09 31.37
CA LYS A 32 -27.86 -15.85 32.45
C LYS A 32 -28.04 -17.33 32.13
N ASP A 33 -27.52 -18.16 33.04
CA ASP A 33 -27.60 -19.62 33.06
C ASP A 33 -29.05 -20.13 33.10
N GLY A 34 -29.31 -21.23 32.38
CA GLY A 34 -30.57 -21.97 32.44
C GLY A 34 -30.83 -22.91 31.25
N THR A 35 -30.51 -24.19 31.44
CA THR A 35 -31.09 -25.44 30.89
C THR A 35 -31.33 -25.63 29.37
N PRO A 36 -31.06 -26.84 28.80
CA PRO A 36 -30.94 -27.03 27.36
C PRO A 36 -32.30 -27.28 26.68
N GLN A 37 -32.63 -26.44 25.69
CA GLN A 37 -33.68 -26.72 24.72
C GLN A 37 -33.08 -27.27 23.41
N ASN A 38 -33.68 -28.36 22.92
CA ASN A 38 -33.43 -29.06 21.66
C ASN A 38 -33.08 -28.16 20.46
N PRO A 39 -32.01 -28.42 19.69
CA PRO A 39 -31.73 -27.69 18.46
C PRO A 39 -32.25 -28.47 17.24
N SER A 40 -33.53 -28.29 16.92
CA SER A 40 -34.04 -28.52 15.56
C SER A 40 -34.55 -27.18 15.04
N ASN A 41 -34.08 -26.75 13.87
CA ASN A 41 -34.43 -25.52 13.14
C ASN A 41 -33.87 -24.17 13.63
N ARG A 42 -32.55 -24.08 13.87
CA ARG A 42 -31.83 -22.82 13.66
C ARG A 42 -31.18 -22.82 12.26
N THR A 43 -31.95 -22.43 11.24
CA THR A 43 -31.32 -21.87 10.03
C THR A 43 -30.54 -20.65 10.47
N SER A 44 -29.22 -20.69 10.31
CA SER A 44 -28.35 -19.68 10.88
C SER A 44 -28.69 -18.32 10.28
N ILE A 45 -28.65 -17.26 11.09
CA ILE A 45 -28.83 -15.89 10.60
C ILE A 45 -27.85 -15.58 9.44
N LYS A 46 -26.70 -16.27 9.39
CA LYS A 46 -25.74 -16.23 8.26
C LYS A 46 -26.34 -16.73 6.93
N ASP A 47 -27.25 -17.70 6.96
CA ASP A 47 -27.89 -18.24 5.76
C ASP A 47 -29.01 -17.33 5.24
N LYS A 48 -29.73 -16.63 6.14
CA LYS A 48 -30.68 -15.55 5.77
C LYS A 48 -29.98 -14.31 5.21
N ILE A 49 -28.78 -13.98 5.69
CA ILE A 49 -28.00 -12.85 5.15
C ILE A 49 -27.45 -13.19 3.74
N LYS A 50 -27.05 -14.44 3.48
CA LYS A 50 -26.58 -14.89 2.16
C LYS A 50 -27.69 -14.98 1.10
N SER A 51 -28.95 -15.18 1.50
CA SER A 51 -30.09 -15.28 0.57
C SER A 51 -30.71 -13.91 0.22
N ASN A 52 -30.34 -12.84 0.93
CA ASN A 52 -30.90 -11.51 0.70
C ASN A 52 -30.44 -10.95 -0.66
N GLY A 53 -31.40 -10.55 -1.51
CA GLY A 53 -31.15 -10.04 -2.86
C GLY A 53 -30.20 -8.85 -2.89
N LEU A 54 -30.21 -8.03 -1.83
CA LEU A 54 -29.29 -6.90 -1.67
C LEU A 54 -27.84 -7.37 -1.41
N VAL A 55 -27.64 -8.42 -0.61
CA VAL A 55 -26.31 -9.00 -0.37
C VAL A 55 -25.81 -9.70 -1.62
N LYS A 56 -26.66 -10.41 -2.37
CA LYS A 56 -26.30 -10.94 -3.71
C LYS A 56 -25.98 -9.82 -4.69
N PHE A 57 -26.73 -8.72 -4.69
CA PHE A 57 -26.49 -7.56 -5.57
C PHE A 57 -25.17 -6.87 -5.23
N ILE A 58 -24.90 -6.62 -3.94
CA ILE A 58 -23.64 -6.08 -3.45
C ILE A 58 -22.50 -7.07 -3.71
N THR A 59 -22.66 -8.37 -3.49
CA THR A 59 -21.59 -9.35 -3.76
C THR A 59 -21.32 -9.48 -5.27
N LYS A 60 -22.35 -9.34 -6.11
CA LYS A 60 -22.23 -9.35 -7.58
C LYS A 60 -21.60 -8.08 -8.13
N HIS A 61 -21.89 -6.91 -7.56
CA HIS A 61 -21.41 -5.59 -8.05
C HIS A 61 -20.19 -5.04 -7.30
N VAL A 62 -19.95 -5.50 -6.07
CA VAL A 62 -18.88 -5.05 -5.16
C VAL A 62 -17.91 -6.20 -4.83
N GLY A 63 -18.38 -7.45 -4.79
CA GLY A 63 -17.61 -8.60 -4.27
C GLY A 63 -16.87 -9.48 -5.29
N GLY A 64 -17.22 -9.45 -6.58
CA GLY A 64 -16.66 -10.42 -7.56
C GLY A 64 -16.36 -9.86 -8.94
N SER A 65 -17.16 -8.92 -9.41
CA SER A 65 -16.95 -8.24 -10.69
C SER A 65 -16.63 -6.78 -10.39
N SER A 66 -15.36 -6.47 -10.14
CA SER A 66 -14.87 -5.10 -10.35
C SER A 66 -15.44 -4.63 -11.68
N GLY A 67 -16.26 -3.58 -11.68
CA GLY A 67 -17.01 -3.13 -12.86
C GLY A 67 -16.11 -3.09 -14.09
N LYS A 68 -16.63 -3.50 -15.26
CA LYS A 68 -15.86 -3.43 -16.49
C LYS A 68 -15.60 -1.96 -16.81
N LEU A 69 -14.35 -1.53 -16.75
CA LEU A 69 -13.97 -0.20 -17.24
C LEU A 69 -13.99 -0.21 -18.76
N THR A 70 -14.61 0.82 -19.32
CA THR A 70 -14.62 1.11 -20.76
C THR A 70 -13.37 1.85 -21.21
N GLU A 71 -12.55 2.36 -20.28
CA GLU A 71 -11.30 3.05 -20.59
C GLU A 71 -10.26 2.08 -21.16
N ASP A 72 -9.69 2.45 -22.31
CA ASP A 72 -8.67 1.67 -23.04
C ASP A 72 -7.31 2.40 -23.08
N ASN A 73 -7.26 3.70 -22.75
CA ASN A 73 -6.03 4.46 -22.72
C ASN A 73 -5.15 4.04 -21.53
N VAL A 74 -3.93 3.60 -21.82
CA VAL A 74 -2.98 3.05 -20.84
C VAL A 74 -2.65 4.07 -19.74
N ASP A 75 -2.35 5.32 -20.10
CA ASP A 75 -1.96 6.35 -19.12
C ASP A 75 -3.11 6.69 -18.17
N LYS A 76 -4.34 6.79 -18.69
CA LYS A 76 -5.52 6.98 -17.85
C LYS A 76 -5.76 5.80 -16.93
N LEU A 77 -5.64 4.57 -17.42
CA LEU A 77 -5.75 3.37 -16.58
C LEU A 77 -4.70 3.36 -15.47
N VAL A 78 -3.45 3.74 -15.78
CA VAL A 78 -2.39 3.87 -14.77
C VAL A 78 -2.76 4.94 -13.75
N LYS A 79 -3.22 6.13 -14.16
CA LYS A 79 -3.67 7.18 -13.23
C LYS A 79 -4.80 6.70 -12.31
N LEU A 80 -5.76 5.94 -12.84
CA LEU A 80 -6.84 5.34 -12.04
C LEU A 80 -6.28 4.38 -10.97
N VAL A 81 -5.27 3.56 -11.30
CA VAL A 81 -4.66 2.66 -10.31
C VAL A 81 -3.91 3.43 -9.21
N LEU A 82 -3.23 4.52 -9.55
CA LEU A 82 -2.43 5.28 -8.58
C LEU A 82 -3.31 6.09 -7.63
N ASN A 83 -4.32 6.78 -8.18
CA ASN A 83 -4.93 7.91 -7.49
C ASN A 83 -6.39 7.68 -7.04
N ASP A 84 -7.05 6.64 -7.54
CA ASP A 84 -8.50 6.48 -7.34
C ASP A 84 -8.86 5.53 -6.17
N ALA A 85 -10.15 5.28 -5.95
CA ALA A 85 -10.68 4.36 -4.95
C ALA A 85 -10.37 2.89 -5.29
N ASP A 86 -10.31 2.03 -4.26
CA ASP A 86 -9.74 0.68 -4.37
C ASP A 86 -10.40 -0.22 -5.43
N LEU A 87 -11.72 -0.16 -5.59
CA LEU A 87 -12.43 -0.96 -6.60
C LEU A 87 -12.11 -0.49 -8.03
N ILE A 88 -11.90 0.81 -8.22
CA ILE A 88 -11.51 1.40 -9.50
C ILE A 88 -10.06 0.99 -9.82
N LYS A 89 -9.16 1.02 -8.83
CA LYS A 89 -7.78 0.51 -8.99
C LYS A 89 -7.75 -0.94 -9.45
N LEU A 90 -8.53 -1.81 -8.80
CA LEU A 90 -8.60 -3.24 -9.15
C LEU A 90 -9.18 -3.44 -10.55
N ALA A 91 -10.18 -2.66 -10.94
CA ALA A 91 -10.76 -2.73 -12.28
C ALA A 91 -9.75 -2.28 -13.36
N ALA A 92 -9.03 -1.18 -13.11
CA ALA A 92 -8.03 -0.63 -14.02
C ALA A 92 -6.85 -1.57 -14.22
N TYR A 93 -6.35 -2.19 -13.14
CA TYR A 93 -5.33 -3.22 -13.24
C TYR A 93 -5.76 -4.42 -14.09
N LYS A 94 -6.97 -4.95 -13.86
CA LYS A 94 -7.51 -6.05 -14.68
C LYS A 94 -7.66 -5.67 -16.15
N LYS A 95 -8.05 -4.42 -16.42
CA LYS A 95 -8.17 -3.89 -17.77
C LYS A 95 -6.81 -3.80 -18.46
N LEU A 96 -5.77 -3.31 -17.76
CA LEU A 96 -4.39 -3.31 -18.27
C LEU A 96 -3.90 -4.73 -18.62
N VAL A 97 -4.13 -5.70 -17.74
CA VAL A 97 -3.79 -7.11 -17.99
C VAL A 97 -4.57 -7.69 -19.18
N PHE A 98 -5.85 -7.34 -19.30
CA PHE A 98 -6.67 -7.75 -20.45
C PHE A 98 -6.13 -7.17 -21.76
N LEU A 99 -5.82 -5.88 -21.81
CA LEU A 99 -5.25 -5.24 -22.99
C LEU A 99 -3.90 -5.88 -23.37
N TYR A 100 -3.03 -6.14 -22.38
CA TYR A 100 -1.74 -6.79 -22.62
C TYR A 100 -1.88 -8.17 -23.27
N LYS A 101 -2.85 -8.98 -22.82
CA LYS A 101 -3.11 -10.31 -23.38
C LYS A 101 -3.63 -10.28 -24.81
N ASN A 102 -4.32 -9.20 -25.21
CA ASN A 102 -4.88 -9.04 -26.55
C ASN A 102 -3.97 -8.23 -27.49
N ALA A 103 -2.87 -7.67 -26.98
CA ALA A 103 -1.89 -6.95 -27.78
C ALA A 103 -1.16 -7.92 -28.73
N LYS A 104 -1.09 -7.54 -30.00
CA LYS A 104 -0.59 -8.38 -31.10
C LYS A 104 0.91 -8.23 -31.32
N SER A 105 1.48 -7.07 -30.99
CA SER A 105 2.90 -6.77 -31.14
C SER A 105 3.57 -6.49 -29.81
N ASP A 106 4.89 -6.57 -29.79
CA ASP A 106 5.69 -6.23 -28.61
C ASP A 106 5.72 -4.72 -28.35
N GLU A 107 5.63 -3.89 -29.40
CA GLU A 107 5.48 -2.43 -29.27
C GLU A 107 4.18 -2.05 -28.57
N ASP A 108 3.06 -2.72 -28.89
CA ASP A 108 1.78 -2.51 -28.19
C ASP A 108 1.86 -2.95 -26.72
N ARG A 109 2.66 -3.98 -26.43
CA ARG A 109 2.82 -4.54 -25.08
C ARG A 109 3.69 -3.69 -24.17
N LYS A 110 4.66 -2.95 -24.73
CA LYS A 110 5.63 -2.15 -23.98
C LYS A 110 4.98 -1.13 -23.03
N PRO A 111 4.08 -0.22 -23.46
CA PRO A 111 3.44 0.72 -22.53
C PRO A 111 2.55 0.00 -21.49
N LEU A 112 1.89 -1.08 -21.90
CA LEU A 112 1.03 -1.88 -21.01
C LEU A 112 1.83 -2.56 -19.90
N ILE A 113 3.01 -3.11 -20.21
CA ILE A 113 3.80 -3.83 -19.21
C ILE A 113 4.31 -2.90 -18.11
N TYR A 114 4.74 -1.68 -18.45
CA TYR A 114 5.11 -0.68 -17.46
C TYR A 114 3.91 -0.31 -16.58
N GLY A 115 2.74 -0.09 -17.21
CA GLY A 115 1.50 0.18 -16.50
C GLY A 115 1.13 -0.95 -15.53
N ILE A 116 1.27 -2.21 -15.93
CA ILE A 116 0.99 -3.39 -15.09
C ILE A 116 1.96 -3.47 -13.90
N ILE A 117 3.27 -3.32 -14.11
CA ILE A 117 4.25 -3.42 -13.01
C ILE A 117 4.05 -2.28 -12.01
N LYS A 118 3.87 -1.04 -12.49
CA LYS A 118 3.55 0.13 -11.67
C LYS A 118 2.28 -0.08 -10.85
N SER A 119 1.25 -0.63 -11.49
CA SER A 119 -0.03 -0.95 -10.86
C SER A 119 0.08 -2.06 -9.80
N ALA A 120 0.87 -3.09 -10.06
CA ALA A 120 1.11 -4.18 -9.11
C ALA A 120 1.77 -3.66 -7.83
N THR A 121 2.73 -2.73 -7.94
CA THR A 121 3.36 -2.05 -6.80
C THR A 121 2.33 -1.38 -5.90
N GLU A 122 1.36 -0.65 -6.45
CA GLU A 122 0.29 -0.03 -5.66
C GLU A 122 -0.70 -1.05 -5.06
N LEU A 123 -1.05 -2.10 -5.81
CA LEU A 123 -1.96 -3.13 -5.32
C LEU A 123 -1.36 -3.98 -4.19
N ILE A 124 -0.05 -4.13 -4.12
CA ILE A 124 0.63 -4.75 -2.97
C ILE A 124 0.34 -3.94 -1.71
N TYR A 125 0.50 -2.62 -1.74
CA TYR A 125 0.18 -1.76 -0.60
C TYR A 125 -1.29 -1.87 -0.20
N TYR A 126 -2.21 -1.88 -1.18
CA TYR A 126 -3.64 -2.08 -0.93
C TYR A 126 -3.91 -3.40 -0.19
N TYR A 127 -3.43 -4.54 -0.69
CA TYR A 127 -3.74 -5.83 -0.09
C TYR A 127 -3.13 -6.02 1.30
N PHE A 128 -1.95 -5.46 1.56
CA PHE A 128 -1.39 -5.45 2.93
C PHE A 128 -2.21 -4.58 3.87
N ALA A 129 -2.69 -3.42 3.42
CA ALA A 129 -3.56 -2.54 4.21
C ALA A 129 -4.94 -3.17 4.53
N GLU A 130 -5.36 -4.19 3.78
CA GLU A 130 -6.54 -5.02 4.07
C GLU A 130 -6.23 -6.30 4.88
N ASN A 131 -5.00 -6.48 5.35
CA ASN A 131 -4.53 -7.73 5.98
C ASN A 131 -4.69 -8.97 5.08
N LYS A 132 -4.59 -8.80 3.76
CA LYS A 132 -4.67 -9.87 2.74
C LYS A 132 -3.29 -10.22 2.17
N GLY A 133 -2.34 -10.54 3.04
CA GLY A 133 -0.95 -10.81 2.66
C GLY A 133 -0.76 -11.91 1.60
N SER A 134 -1.62 -12.94 1.58
CA SER A 134 -1.59 -13.97 0.54
C SER A 134 -1.90 -13.42 -0.86
N LYS A 135 -2.89 -12.51 -0.97
CA LYS A 135 -3.21 -11.83 -2.22
C LYS A 135 -2.11 -10.87 -2.64
N ALA A 136 -1.50 -10.15 -1.69
CA ALA A 136 -0.34 -9.30 -1.96
C ALA A 136 0.82 -10.12 -2.56
N LYS A 137 1.12 -11.31 -2.01
CA LYS A 137 2.12 -12.24 -2.55
C LYS A 137 1.77 -12.74 -3.96
N THR A 138 0.49 -12.98 -4.25
CA THR A 138 0.03 -13.35 -5.60
C THR A 138 0.26 -12.22 -6.60
N ILE A 139 -0.17 -10.99 -6.27
CA ILE A 139 0.07 -9.80 -7.12
C ILE A 139 1.56 -9.56 -7.31
N PHE A 140 2.36 -9.72 -6.27
CA PHE A 140 3.81 -9.59 -6.36
C PHE A 140 4.42 -10.59 -7.36
N LYS A 141 4.03 -11.88 -7.29
CA LYS A 141 4.49 -12.91 -8.24
C LYS A 141 4.07 -12.58 -9.67
N GLU A 142 2.85 -12.10 -9.86
CA GLU A 142 2.36 -11.66 -11.16
C GLU A 142 3.18 -10.47 -11.68
N GLY A 143 3.38 -9.43 -10.86
CA GLY A 143 4.20 -8.27 -11.20
C GLY A 143 5.64 -8.64 -11.54
N GLN A 144 6.25 -9.60 -10.81
CA GLN A 144 7.58 -10.12 -11.13
C GLN A 144 7.63 -10.83 -12.48
N SER A 145 6.58 -11.60 -12.83
CA SER A 145 6.47 -12.21 -14.15
C SER A 145 6.48 -11.15 -15.26
N TYR A 146 5.71 -10.06 -15.09
CA TYR A 146 5.71 -8.95 -16.05
C TYR A 146 7.02 -8.17 -16.06
N ALA A 147 7.67 -7.96 -14.92
CA ALA A 147 8.98 -7.31 -14.87
C ALA A 147 10.05 -8.11 -15.63
N ASN A 148 10.04 -9.44 -15.53
CA ASN A 148 10.97 -10.29 -16.28
C ASN A 148 10.65 -10.29 -17.78
N LYS A 149 9.37 -10.35 -18.16
CA LYS A 149 8.94 -10.20 -19.56
C LYS A 149 9.33 -8.84 -20.14
N CYS A 150 9.23 -7.76 -19.34
CA CYS A 150 9.64 -6.42 -19.74
C CYS A 150 11.11 -6.44 -20.19
N ILE A 151 12.01 -6.99 -19.37
CA ILE A 151 13.45 -7.08 -19.70
C ILE A 151 13.70 -7.85 -21.01
N GLN A 152 12.83 -8.79 -21.38
CA GLN A 152 12.95 -9.59 -22.61
C GLN A 152 12.40 -8.86 -23.84
N ILE A 153 11.34 -8.07 -23.66
CA ILE A 153 10.57 -7.45 -24.75
C ILE A 153 11.15 -6.09 -25.16
N THR A 154 11.77 -5.36 -24.23
CA THR A 154 12.29 -4.01 -24.50
C THR A 154 13.81 -3.95 -24.45
N ASN A 155 14.38 -3.26 -25.43
CA ASN A 155 15.81 -2.92 -25.48
C ASN A 155 16.22 -1.93 -24.38
N GLU A 156 15.26 -1.16 -23.84
CA GLU A 156 15.45 -0.26 -22.69
C GLU A 156 15.27 -1.03 -21.38
N LYS A 157 16.36 -1.64 -20.91
CA LYS A 157 16.37 -2.38 -19.65
C LYS A 157 16.13 -1.49 -18.42
N GLY A 158 16.59 -0.25 -18.47
CA GLY A 158 16.54 0.70 -17.34
C GLY A 158 15.14 0.85 -16.72
N PRO A 159 14.11 1.27 -17.49
CA PRO A 159 12.74 1.40 -16.97
C PRO A 159 12.18 0.10 -16.38
N CYS A 160 12.45 -1.07 -16.99
CA CYS A 160 12.00 -2.36 -16.45
C CYS A 160 12.67 -2.68 -15.10
N LEU A 161 13.98 -2.46 -15.00
CA LEU A 161 14.75 -2.69 -13.78
C LEU A 161 14.32 -1.72 -12.66
N LYS A 162 14.05 -0.45 -13.00
CA LYS A 162 13.48 0.54 -12.07
C LYS A 162 12.17 0.04 -11.46
N TRP A 163 11.21 -0.33 -12.29
CA TRP A 163 9.90 -0.78 -11.81
C TRP A 163 9.98 -2.12 -11.07
N LYS A 164 10.91 -3.00 -11.45
CA LYS A 164 11.21 -4.23 -10.70
C LYS A 164 11.74 -3.92 -9.30
N ALA A 165 12.67 -2.98 -9.17
CA ALA A 165 13.22 -2.57 -7.87
C ALA A 165 12.14 -1.96 -6.97
N LEU A 166 11.29 -1.09 -7.50
CA LEU A 166 10.16 -0.50 -6.77
C LEU A 166 9.13 -1.55 -6.35
N LEU A 167 8.85 -2.53 -7.21
CA LEU A 167 7.97 -3.67 -6.90
C LEU A 167 8.55 -4.51 -5.75
N ASP A 168 9.84 -4.85 -5.80
CA ASP A 168 10.53 -5.58 -4.73
C ASP A 168 10.51 -4.82 -3.41
N ALA A 169 10.77 -3.51 -3.45
CA ALA A 169 10.73 -2.66 -2.27
C ALA A 169 9.33 -2.59 -1.67
N SER A 170 8.27 -2.55 -2.48
CA SER A 170 6.89 -2.51 -1.97
C SER A 170 6.53 -3.73 -1.13
N LEU A 171 6.95 -4.94 -1.55
CA LEU A 171 6.77 -6.15 -0.75
C LEU A 171 7.63 -6.09 0.52
N PHE A 172 8.90 -5.70 0.39
CA PHE A 172 9.82 -5.60 1.53
C PHE A 172 9.32 -4.64 2.62
N PHE A 173 8.88 -3.42 2.27
CA PHE A 173 8.33 -2.45 3.21
C PHE A 173 7.14 -2.97 4.02
N ASN A 174 6.33 -3.85 3.41
CA ASN A 174 5.19 -4.42 4.11
C ASN A 174 5.61 -5.61 4.99
N LEU A 175 6.50 -6.48 4.53
CA LEU A 175 7.05 -7.56 5.34
C LEU A 175 7.85 -7.05 6.55
N MET A 176 8.53 -5.90 6.44
CA MET A 176 9.25 -5.30 7.57
C MET A 176 8.33 -5.04 8.76
N LYS A 177 7.03 -4.81 8.49
CA LYS A 177 6.02 -4.57 9.53
C LYS A 177 5.60 -5.87 10.22
N GLU A 178 5.62 -7.01 9.54
CA GLU A 178 5.07 -8.30 10.00
C GLU A 178 6.02 -9.11 10.91
N LYS A 179 7.20 -8.59 11.28
CA LYS A 179 8.23 -9.31 12.08
C LYS A 179 8.62 -10.68 11.49
N ASP A 180 8.52 -10.83 10.18
CA ASP A 180 8.74 -12.09 9.46
C ASP A 180 10.24 -12.46 9.37
N THR A 181 10.58 -13.72 9.63
CA THR A 181 11.96 -14.25 9.57
C THR A 181 12.50 -14.35 8.14
N SER A 182 11.63 -14.31 7.12
CA SER A 182 11.98 -14.33 5.69
C SER A 182 12.57 -13.01 5.17
N LEU A 183 12.55 -11.94 5.98
CA LEU A 183 13.03 -10.60 5.63
C LEU A 183 14.47 -10.55 5.10
N LYS A 184 15.33 -11.49 5.52
CA LYS A 184 16.71 -11.61 5.02
C LYS A 184 16.72 -11.82 3.50
N LYS A 185 15.96 -12.81 3.00
CA LYS A 185 15.88 -13.13 1.57
C LYS A 185 15.33 -11.96 0.78
N GLU A 186 14.32 -11.31 1.33
CA GLU A 186 13.63 -10.20 0.67
C GLU A 186 14.49 -8.94 0.62
N PHE A 187 15.29 -8.68 1.65
CA PHE A 187 16.28 -7.61 1.61
C PHE A 187 17.32 -7.84 0.51
N THR A 188 17.90 -9.05 0.42
CA THR A 188 18.86 -9.38 -0.64
C THR A 188 18.25 -9.20 -2.03
N ARG A 189 16.97 -9.58 -2.21
CA ARG A 189 16.26 -9.36 -3.47
C ARG A 189 16.13 -7.88 -3.80
N VAL A 190 15.69 -7.05 -2.85
CA VAL A 190 15.58 -5.58 -3.04
C VAL A 190 16.93 -4.96 -3.35
N ALA A 191 17.98 -5.31 -2.61
CA ALA A 191 19.32 -4.78 -2.81
C ALA A 191 19.85 -5.10 -4.21
N ASN A 192 19.67 -6.33 -4.68
CA ASN A 192 20.09 -6.75 -6.02
C ASN A 192 19.29 -6.03 -7.11
N SER A 193 17.97 -5.96 -6.99
CA SER A 193 17.13 -5.26 -7.97
C SER A 193 17.44 -3.75 -8.01
N TYR A 194 17.67 -3.13 -6.85
CA TYR A 194 18.10 -1.73 -6.77
C TYR A 194 19.45 -1.49 -7.45
N LYS A 195 20.46 -2.33 -7.14
CA LYS A 195 21.78 -2.23 -7.77
C LYS A 195 21.68 -2.27 -9.29
N SER A 196 20.99 -3.27 -9.83
CA SER A 196 20.79 -3.39 -11.28
C SER A 196 20.05 -2.21 -11.89
N ALA A 197 19.07 -1.63 -11.18
CA ALA A 197 18.34 -0.46 -11.66
C ALA A 197 19.22 0.81 -11.69
N VAL A 198 20.00 1.05 -10.64
CA VAL A 198 20.88 2.22 -10.53
C VAL A 198 22.06 2.16 -11.49
N GLU A 199 22.55 0.96 -11.85
CA GLU A 199 23.55 0.80 -12.92
C GLU A 199 23.06 1.37 -14.26
N HIS A 200 21.76 1.35 -14.52
CA HIS A 200 21.17 1.86 -15.76
C HIS A 200 20.56 3.27 -15.61
N LEU A 201 20.14 3.63 -14.41
CA LEU A 201 19.44 4.88 -14.10
C LEU A 201 19.96 5.50 -12.79
N PRO A 202 21.23 5.95 -12.73
CA PRO A 202 21.88 6.32 -11.47
C PRO A 202 21.26 7.54 -10.77
N ASN A 203 20.66 8.45 -11.55
CA ASN A 203 20.08 9.71 -11.06
C ASN A 203 18.55 9.68 -11.00
N ASP A 204 17.92 8.51 -11.11
CA ASP A 204 16.47 8.42 -11.07
C ASP A 204 15.92 8.79 -9.69
N LYS A 205 15.06 9.82 -9.66
CA LYS A 205 14.48 10.36 -8.42
C LYS A 205 13.76 9.29 -7.59
N MET A 206 13.01 8.37 -8.22
CA MET A 206 12.29 7.33 -7.48
C MET A 206 13.24 6.33 -6.84
N LEU A 207 14.28 5.92 -7.55
CA LEU A 207 15.29 5.01 -7.01
C LEU A 207 16.06 5.66 -5.84
N VAL A 208 16.47 6.91 -6.00
CA VAL A 208 17.12 7.69 -4.92
C VAL A 208 16.21 7.83 -3.71
N ASN A 209 14.92 8.11 -3.90
CA ASN A 209 13.99 8.27 -2.80
C ASN A 209 13.65 6.93 -2.12
N MET A 210 13.53 5.86 -2.91
CA MET A 210 13.37 4.51 -2.40
C MET A 210 14.54 4.12 -1.51
N SER A 211 15.78 4.37 -1.93
CA SER A 211 16.97 4.01 -1.16
C SER A 211 17.08 4.81 0.14
N LYS A 212 16.85 6.12 0.09
CA LYS A 212 16.77 7.01 1.27
C LYS A 212 15.70 6.53 2.26
N ARG A 213 14.51 6.17 1.76
CA ARG A 213 13.41 5.66 2.59
C ARG A 213 13.77 4.33 3.26
N ILE A 214 14.35 3.39 2.51
CA ILE A 214 14.84 2.12 3.07
C ILE A 214 15.85 2.41 4.19
N GLY A 215 16.84 3.27 3.93
CA GLY A 215 17.84 3.66 4.92
C GLY A 215 17.29 4.22 6.21
N CYS A 216 16.31 5.11 6.10
CA CYS A 216 15.61 5.66 7.25
C CYS A 216 14.89 4.59 8.09
N GLU A 217 14.16 3.67 7.45
CA GLU A 217 13.53 2.55 8.16
C GLU A 217 14.57 1.65 8.84
N PHE A 218 15.71 1.40 8.18
CA PHE A 218 16.84 0.67 8.78
C PHE A 218 17.37 1.38 10.03
N LYS A 219 17.57 2.69 9.98
CA LYS A 219 18.05 3.48 11.11
C LYS A 219 17.08 3.42 12.31
N ILE A 220 15.78 3.48 12.04
CA ILE A 220 14.75 3.32 13.08
C ILE A 220 14.78 1.89 13.67
N MET A 221 14.97 0.88 12.82
CA MET A 221 15.06 -0.51 13.24
C MET A 221 16.32 -0.85 14.04
N GLU A 222 17.44 -0.13 13.86
CA GLU A 222 18.64 -0.30 14.68
C GLU A 222 18.34 -0.15 16.18
N LYS A 223 17.52 0.84 16.54
CA LYS A 223 17.11 1.07 17.93
C LYS A 223 16.02 0.11 18.39
N THR A 224 15.02 -0.13 17.54
CA THR A 224 13.81 -0.87 17.94
C THR A 224 13.92 -2.38 17.76
N ARG A 225 14.84 -2.87 16.92
CA ARG A 225 15.02 -4.27 16.53
C ARG A 225 16.51 -4.60 16.25
N PRO A 226 17.44 -4.38 17.20
CA PRO A 226 18.88 -4.52 16.96
C PRO A 226 19.28 -5.91 16.43
N LYS A 227 18.79 -6.99 17.06
CA LYS A 227 19.06 -8.38 16.64
C LYS A 227 18.69 -8.66 15.17
N PHE A 228 17.64 -8.02 14.67
CA PHE A 228 17.22 -8.16 13.29
C PHE A 228 18.20 -7.47 12.33
N ILE A 229 18.64 -6.25 12.70
CA ILE A 229 19.63 -5.53 11.92
C ILE A 229 20.97 -6.26 11.89
N ASP A 230 21.41 -6.83 13.01
CA ASP A 230 22.64 -7.62 13.06
C ASP A 230 22.61 -8.80 12.09
N LYS A 231 21.45 -9.47 11.99
CA LYS A 231 21.23 -10.56 11.03
C LYS A 231 21.25 -10.10 9.57
N ILE A 232 20.81 -8.87 9.28
CA ILE A 232 20.91 -8.31 7.92
C ILE A 232 22.35 -7.92 7.61
N LYS A 233 23.06 -7.31 8.57
CA LYS A 233 24.47 -6.91 8.45
C LYS A 233 25.41 -8.10 8.26
N SER A 234 25.13 -9.25 8.88
CA SER A 234 26.02 -10.43 8.81
C SER A 234 25.99 -11.20 7.47
N VAL A 235 24.99 -10.97 6.63
CA VAL A 235 24.78 -11.74 5.39
C VAL A 235 25.17 -10.92 4.18
N ASN A 236 24.95 -9.63 4.27
CA ASN A 236 25.25 -8.71 3.22
C ASN A 236 26.72 -8.32 3.36
N THR A 237 27.53 -8.69 2.36
CA THR A 237 28.82 -8.03 2.16
C THR A 237 28.59 -6.53 2.26
N LEU A 238 29.47 -5.83 2.99
CA LEU A 238 29.32 -4.42 3.42
C LEU A 238 28.67 -3.48 2.38
N ASN A 239 28.88 -3.78 1.09
CA ASN A 239 28.35 -3.06 -0.06
C ASN A 239 26.83 -2.88 -0.11
N SER A 240 25.96 -3.77 0.40
CA SER A 240 24.50 -3.58 0.24
C SER A 240 23.79 -2.85 1.39
N VAL A 241 24.41 -2.78 2.57
CA VAL A 241 23.93 -1.91 3.66
C VAL A 241 24.39 -0.47 3.44
N THR A 242 25.56 -0.27 2.82
CA THR A 242 26.00 1.07 2.39
C THR A 242 25.13 1.64 1.26
N LEU A 243 24.55 0.80 0.38
CA LEU A 243 23.59 1.24 -0.66
C LEU A 243 22.38 2.01 -0.11
N PHE A 244 22.02 1.78 1.15
CA PHE A 244 20.86 2.38 1.80
C PHE A 244 21.25 3.28 2.98
N GLY A 245 22.46 3.86 2.98
CA GLY A 245 22.81 4.94 3.90
C GLY A 245 24.05 4.70 4.75
N GLY A 246 24.50 3.46 4.94
CA GLY A 246 25.77 3.17 5.63
C GLY A 246 25.92 3.77 7.05
N PRO A 247 27.13 3.66 7.64
CA PRO A 247 27.46 4.33 8.89
C PRO A 247 27.38 5.86 8.72
N GLY A 248 26.69 6.55 9.63
CA GLY A 248 26.55 8.01 9.58
C GLY A 248 25.37 8.55 8.76
N PHE A 249 24.48 7.69 8.25
CA PHE A 249 23.26 8.14 7.57
C PHE A 249 22.40 9.06 8.45
N ASP A 250 22.33 10.35 8.08
CA ASP A 250 21.41 11.29 8.71
C ASP A 250 20.04 11.23 8.00
N CYS A 251 19.17 10.41 8.56
CA CYS A 251 17.81 10.25 8.07
C CYS A 251 17.01 11.56 8.15
N LEU A 252 17.18 12.38 9.19
CA LEU A 252 16.37 13.60 9.35
C LEU A 252 16.73 14.61 8.26
N SER A 253 18.01 14.94 8.12
CA SER A 253 18.48 15.87 7.07
C SER A 253 18.05 15.38 5.68
N THR A 254 18.19 14.07 5.44
CA THR A 254 17.78 13.45 4.18
C THR A 254 16.29 13.62 3.91
N LEU A 255 15.41 13.37 4.89
CA LEU A 255 13.97 13.52 4.70
C LEU A 255 13.58 15.00 4.52
N LEU A 256 14.18 15.92 5.26
CA LEU A 256 13.89 17.35 5.12
C LEU A 256 14.20 17.87 3.70
N GLN A 257 15.27 17.38 3.07
CA GLN A 257 15.58 17.70 1.67
C GLN A 257 14.52 17.19 0.68
N LEU A 258 13.79 16.12 1.02
CA LEU A 258 12.74 15.54 0.16
C LEU A 258 11.41 16.27 0.27
N LYS A 259 11.23 17.19 1.23
CA LYS A 259 9.95 17.86 1.47
C LYS A 259 9.38 18.55 0.22
N GLY A 260 10.24 19.22 -0.55
CA GLY A 260 9.83 19.91 -1.79
C GLY A 260 9.34 18.97 -2.89
N SER A 261 9.72 17.69 -2.85
CA SER A 261 9.41 16.71 -3.89
C SER A 261 8.15 15.89 -3.58
N ILE A 262 7.46 16.12 -2.46
CA ILE A 262 6.30 15.31 -2.03
C ILE A 262 5.16 15.34 -3.06
N ASN A 263 5.00 16.44 -3.80
CA ASN A 263 3.97 16.59 -4.84
C ASN A 263 4.48 16.28 -6.25
N ASP A 264 5.76 15.91 -6.40
CA ASP A 264 6.34 15.50 -7.67
C ASP A 264 6.02 14.02 -7.91
N GLU A 265 5.16 13.70 -8.88
CA GLU A 265 4.82 12.32 -9.24
C GLU A 265 6.07 11.50 -9.64
N GLU A 266 7.10 12.15 -10.19
CA GLU A 266 8.35 11.49 -10.57
C GLU A 266 9.24 11.14 -9.38
N SER A 267 8.98 11.75 -8.21
CA SER A 267 9.73 11.45 -7.00
C SER A 267 9.41 10.07 -6.41
N GLY A 268 8.22 9.53 -6.73
CA GLY A 268 7.73 8.29 -6.13
C GLY A 268 7.47 8.38 -4.62
N ILE A 269 7.44 9.59 -4.06
CA ILE A 269 7.14 9.81 -2.65
C ILE A 269 5.62 9.78 -2.48
N TYR A 270 5.15 8.90 -1.60
CA TYR A 270 3.77 8.93 -1.15
C TYR A 270 3.66 9.88 0.06
N PRO A 271 2.88 10.99 -0.01
CA PRO A 271 2.92 12.02 1.01
C PRO A 271 2.66 11.52 2.43
N LEU A 272 1.67 10.65 2.61
CA LEU A 272 1.34 10.10 3.92
C LEU A 272 2.47 9.21 4.48
N ASP A 273 3.16 8.45 3.61
CA ASP A 273 4.32 7.66 4.03
C ASP A 273 5.48 8.56 4.47
N TYR A 274 5.66 9.72 3.81
CA TYR A 274 6.67 10.71 4.19
C TYR A 274 6.41 11.27 5.59
N PHE A 275 5.20 11.77 5.85
CA PHE A 275 4.85 12.35 7.16
C PHE A 275 4.91 11.31 8.27
N HIS A 276 4.46 10.10 7.99
CA HIS A 276 4.58 9.00 8.95
C HIS A 276 6.04 8.69 9.28
N LEU A 277 6.90 8.62 8.26
CA LEU A 277 8.32 8.31 8.45
C LEU A 277 9.06 9.42 9.21
N ILE A 278 8.88 10.70 8.83
CA ILE A 278 9.57 11.81 9.52
C ILE A 278 9.10 11.95 10.98
N GLY A 279 7.80 11.71 11.26
CA GLY A 279 7.30 11.66 12.63
C GLY A 279 8.00 10.58 13.47
N ARG A 280 8.15 9.37 12.93
CA ARG A 280 8.89 8.26 13.59
C ARG A 280 10.38 8.55 13.75
N VAL A 281 10.98 9.36 12.89
CA VAL A 281 12.39 9.79 13.01
C VAL A 281 12.56 10.75 14.18
N TYR A 282 11.70 11.77 14.28
CA TYR A 282 11.70 12.69 15.43
C TYR A 282 11.42 11.95 16.74
N GLU A 283 10.47 11.01 16.76
CA GLU A 283 10.22 10.14 17.93
C GLU A 283 11.52 9.39 18.31
N ASN A 284 12.22 8.78 17.36
CA ASN A 284 13.48 8.09 17.63
C ASN A 284 14.63 9.00 18.10
N GLN A 285 14.55 10.30 17.86
CA GLN A 285 15.51 11.30 18.32
C GLN A 285 15.14 11.91 19.68
N GLY A 286 13.96 11.57 20.23
CA GLY A 286 13.47 12.14 21.48
C GLY A 286 12.78 13.50 21.33
N GLU A 287 12.54 13.93 20.10
CA GLU A 287 11.91 15.21 19.74
C GLU A 287 10.38 15.03 19.67
N TRP A 288 9.75 14.70 20.81
CA TRP A 288 8.38 14.19 20.86
C TRP A 288 7.33 15.19 20.33
N GLN A 289 7.48 16.47 20.64
CA GLN A 289 6.59 17.53 20.14
C GLN A 289 6.64 17.61 18.61
N LYS A 290 7.84 17.67 18.03
CA LYS A 290 8.03 17.68 16.56
C LYS A 290 7.49 16.41 15.91
N ALA A 291 7.66 15.27 16.56
CA ALA A 291 7.10 14.00 16.09
C ALA A 291 5.57 14.08 15.97
N MET A 292 4.89 14.51 17.04
CA MET A 292 3.44 14.70 17.08
C MET A 292 2.96 15.71 16.02
N GLU A 293 3.64 16.84 15.88
CA GLU A 293 3.32 17.85 14.86
C GLU A 293 3.35 17.26 13.44
N LYS A 294 4.37 16.48 13.11
CA LYS A 294 4.50 15.86 11.77
C LYS A 294 3.46 14.78 11.51
N LEU A 295 3.12 13.99 12.53
CA LEU A 295 2.05 12.99 12.43
C LEU A 295 0.70 13.69 12.20
N LEU A 296 0.44 14.80 12.89
CA LEU A 296 -0.78 15.58 12.72
C LEU A 296 -0.84 16.25 11.34
N GLU A 297 0.25 16.89 10.90
CA GLU A 297 0.39 17.48 9.54
C GLU A 297 0.06 16.43 8.47
N GLY A 298 0.61 15.23 8.57
CA GLY A 298 0.33 14.13 7.64
C GLY A 298 -1.13 13.70 7.60
N ARG A 299 -1.82 13.69 8.74
CA ARG A 299 -3.23 13.28 8.79
C ARG A 299 -4.16 14.20 8.00
N TYR A 300 -3.81 15.48 7.89
CA TYR A 300 -4.59 16.49 7.17
C TYR A 300 -4.08 16.76 5.74
N TYR A 301 -2.93 16.20 5.35
CA TYR A 301 -2.28 16.56 4.09
C TYR A 301 -2.99 16.05 2.84
N ALA A 302 -3.50 14.81 2.83
CA ALA A 302 -4.03 14.16 1.63
C ALA A 302 -5.41 13.54 1.84
N PRO A 303 -6.23 13.42 0.78
CA PRO A 303 -7.56 12.84 0.87
C PRO A 303 -7.53 11.32 1.11
N MET A 304 -8.49 10.80 1.89
CA MET A 304 -8.59 9.40 2.29
C MET A 304 -9.31 8.49 1.27
N LEU A 305 -8.91 8.60 -0.01
CA LEU A 305 -9.63 7.97 -1.12
C LEU A 305 -9.48 6.43 -1.15
N ASN A 306 -8.33 5.90 -0.74
CA ASN A 306 -7.99 4.49 -0.87
C ASN A 306 -7.54 3.85 0.44
N GLN A 307 -7.44 2.53 0.47
CA GLN A 307 -7.15 1.76 1.68
C GLN A 307 -5.74 2.05 2.22
N ARG A 308 -4.75 2.30 1.34
CA ARG A 308 -3.40 2.68 1.76
C ARG A 308 -3.45 3.99 2.54
N ALA A 309 -4.17 5.00 2.04
CA ALA A 309 -4.33 6.29 2.72
C ALA A 309 -4.95 6.10 4.11
N ARG A 310 -6.08 5.38 4.19
CA ARG A 310 -6.77 5.10 5.46
C ARG A 310 -5.89 4.35 6.45
N PHE A 311 -5.14 3.36 5.98
CA PHE A 311 -4.25 2.57 6.83
C PHE A 311 -3.09 3.40 7.39
N VAL A 312 -2.41 4.20 6.55
CA VAL A 312 -1.31 5.04 7.01
C VAL A 312 -1.81 6.16 7.92
N ASN A 313 -2.96 6.78 7.61
CA ASN A 313 -3.58 7.78 8.48
C ASN A 313 -3.92 7.21 9.86
N LYS A 314 -4.52 6.02 9.91
CA LYS A 314 -4.77 5.31 11.17
C LYS A 314 -3.48 5.09 11.95
N LYS A 315 -2.40 4.63 11.29
CA LYS A 315 -1.10 4.44 11.95
C LYS A 315 -0.52 5.74 12.52
N MET A 316 -0.64 6.84 11.79
CA MET A 316 -0.20 8.13 12.31
C MET A 316 -1.00 8.54 13.55
N GLN A 317 -2.30 8.25 13.59
CA GLN A 317 -3.12 8.45 14.79
C GLN A 317 -2.65 7.57 15.95
N ASP A 318 -2.48 6.27 15.70
CA ASP A 318 -2.03 5.32 16.73
C ASP A 318 -0.67 5.73 17.32
N ASP A 319 0.28 6.14 16.47
CA ASP A 319 1.61 6.61 16.90
C ASP A 319 1.53 7.95 17.65
N TYR A 320 0.66 8.88 17.21
CA TYR A 320 0.42 10.15 17.89
C TYR A 320 -0.12 9.93 19.31
N GLU A 321 -1.17 9.11 19.45
CA GLU A 321 -1.79 8.79 20.75
C GLU A 321 -0.80 8.09 21.67
N LYS A 322 -0.01 7.15 21.13
CA LYS A 322 1.03 6.46 21.89
C LYS A 322 2.08 7.43 22.43
N ILE A 323 2.58 8.37 21.61
CA ILE A 323 3.53 9.40 22.07
C ILE A 323 2.86 10.23 23.16
N TYR A 324 1.64 10.72 22.91
CA TYR A 324 0.90 11.56 23.84
C TYR A 324 0.74 10.90 25.21
N LEU A 325 0.18 9.69 25.25
CA LEU A 325 -0.04 8.92 26.48
C LEU A 325 1.27 8.60 27.19
N SER A 326 2.36 8.33 26.46
CA SER A 326 3.63 7.96 27.08
C SER A 326 4.43 9.14 27.66
N LYS A 327 4.16 10.37 27.22
CA LYS A 327 4.96 11.56 27.55
C LYS A 327 4.20 12.65 28.29
N PHE A 328 2.88 12.71 28.13
CA PHE A 328 2.07 13.85 28.60
C PHE A 328 0.85 13.43 29.43
N ALA A 329 0.51 12.13 29.50
CA ALA A 329 -0.52 11.66 30.43
C ALA A 329 0.11 11.39 31.81
N ASP A 330 -0.58 11.80 32.87
CA ASP A 330 -0.26 11.40 34.23
C ASP A 330 -0.39 9.87 34.37
N LYS A 331 0.54 9.25 35.09
CA LYS A 331 0.63 7.79 35.25
C LYS A 331 -0.30 7.26 36.33
#